data_AF-X1JLT7-F1
#
_entry.id   AF-X1JLT7-F1
#
_cell.length_a   1.000
_cell.length_b   1.000
_cell.length_c   1.000
_cell.angle_alpha   90.00
_cell.angle_beta   90.00
_cell.angle_gamma   90.00
#
_symmetry.space_group_name_H-M   'P 1'
#
loop_
_entity.id
_entity.type
_entity.pdbx_description
1 polymer ?
#
loop_
_entity_poly.entity_id
_entity_poly.type
_entity_poly.pdbx_seq_one_letter_code
_entity_poly.pdbx_strand_id
1 'polypeptide(L)'
;FEFKRDLTIEREKGLLELDNYIKSLSGNTYFGILTDGIVFEVYALKDGKLVKIDDVSIKTLTPESAFIWFDAFLFSEKEIKPTSQDIVKRFGDKSAVFNSSLRRLSAMSIACQDNPTYQVKFDEWDKLLAKAYGHSVARTQLFLRHTYLSILVKILAYSALFKQKPKGKDLSEIITGKAFVNLANLAEEDFFCWILSQVLEKDAIELLQGLAQHLAVYDMTKVGGDLLKELYEDLVDSETKHDLGE
;
A
#
# COMPACT_ATOMS: atom_id res chain seq x y z
N PHE A 1 12.40 -1.05 -17.05
CA PHE A 1 13.46 -0.26 -16.39
C PHE A 1 14.78 -0.91 -16.71
N GLU A 2 15.80 -0.10 -16.94
CA GLU A 2 17.18 -0.52 -17.04
C GLU A 2 18.00 0.32 -16.06
N PHE A 3 18.80 -0.34 -15.21
CA PHE A 3 19.53 0.32 -14.12
C PHE A 3 21.04 0.22 -14.39
N LYS A 4 21.73 1.36 -14.25
CA LYS A 4 23.19 1.45 -14.36
C LYS A 4 23.81 1.99 -13.10
N ARG A 5 25.09 1.71 -12.91
CA ARG A 5 25.82 2.23 -11.75
C ARG A 5 26.18 3.69 -11.96
N ASP A 6 26.55 4.04 -13.18
CA ASP A 6 26.82 5.42 -13.58
C ASP A 6 26.29 5.66 -14.99
N LEU A 7 25.26 6.51 -15.09
CA LEU A 7 24.63 6.78 -16.37
C LEU A 7 25.52 7.57 -17.31
N THR A 8 26.51 8.31 -16.81
CA THR A 8 27.43 9.07 -17.65
C THR A 8 28.37 8.18 -18.46
N ILE A 9 28.67 6.98 -17.93
CA ILE A 9 29.59 6.01 -18.52
C ILE A 9 28.82 4.92 -19.28
N GLU A 10 27.73 4.41 -18.70
CA GLU A 10 27.08 3.20 -19.18
C GLU A 10 25.82 3.46 -20.03
N ARG A 11 25.55 4.72 -20.42
CA ARG A 11 24.32 5.09 -21.15
C ARG A 11 24.08 4.24 -22.39
N GLU A 12 25.08 4.12 -23.27
CA GLU A 12 24.91 3.38 -24.53
C GLU A 12 24.58 1.90 -24.32
N LYS A 13 25.28 1.27 -23.37
CA LYS A 13 25.00 -0.12 -22.97
C LYS A 13 23.59 -0.25 -22.40
N GLY A 14 23.19 0.68 -21.53
CA GLY A 14 21.85 0.71 -20.97
C GLY A 14 20.76 0.92 -22.01
N LEU A 15 21.00 1.74 -23.04
CA LEU A 15 20.06 1.92 -24.14
C LEU A 15 19.88 0.65 -24.95
N LEU A 16 20.96 -0.07 -25.23
CA LEU A 16 20.89 -1.34 -25.97
C LEU A 16 20.09 -2.40 -25.20
N GLU A 17 20.35 -2.53 -23.91
CA GLU A 17 19.62 -3.48 -23.04
C GLU A 17 18.14 -3.08 -22.89
N LEU A 18 17.85 -1.79 -22.74
CA LEU A 18 16.49 -1.27 -22.69
C LEU A 18 15.74 -1.48 -24.02
N ASP A 19 16.39 -1.29 -25.17
CA ASP A 19 15.81 -1.51 -26.51
C ASP A 19 15.40 -2.97 -26.68
N ASN A 20 16.30 -3.90 -26.34
CA ASN A 20 16.03 -5.33 -26.37
C ASN A 20 14.86 -5.70 -25.46
N TYR A 21 14.82 -5.16 -24.23
CA TYR A 21 13.75 -5.41 -23.29
C TYR A 21 12.40 -4.93 -23.81
N ILE A 22 12.29 -3.68 -24.29
CA ILE A 22 11.01 -3.12 -24.75
C ILE A 22 10.51 -3.85 -26.01
N LYS A 23 11.40 -4.16 -26.95
CA LYS A 23 11.04 -4.92 -28.17
C LYS A 23 10.55 -6.34 -27.88
N SER A 24 10.97 -6.92 -26.75
CA SER A 24 10.48 -8.24 -26.32
C SER A 24 9.04 -8.21 -25.77
N LEU A 25 8.54 -7.03 -25.38
CA LEU A 25 7.19 -6.87 -24.87
C LEU A 25 6.19 -6.78 -26.04
N SER A 26 5.16 -7.62 -26.02
CA SER A 26 4.08 -7.61 -27.02
C SER A 26 2.81 -6.98 -26.45
N GLY A 27 2.08 -6.22 -27.28
CA GLY A 27 0.68 -5.88 -27.04
C GLY A 27 0.33 -4.42 -26.67
N ASN A 28 1.26 -3.55 -26.20
CA ASN A 28 0.95 -2.15 -25.82
C ASN A 28 2.14 -1.20 -26.04
N THR A 29 1.88 0.12 -26.02
CA THR A 29 2.92 1.17 -26.00
C THR A 29 3.55 1.25 -24.61
N TYR A 30 4.78 0.77 -24.46
CA TYR A 30 5.50 0.82 -23.20
C TYR A 30 6.49 1.98 -23.15
N PHE A 31 6.56 2.64 -21.98
CA PHE A 31 7.67 3.52 -21.64
C PHE A 31 8.82 2.71 -21.01
N GLY A 32 10.02 2.93 -21.51
CA GLY A 32 11.26 2.48 -20.92
C GLY A 32 11.87 3.57 -20.06
N ILE A 33 12.48 3.19 -18.94
CA ILE A 33 13.23 4.12 -18.11
C ILE A 33 14.62 3.59 -17.94
N LEU A 34 15.60 4.40 -18.30
CA LEU A 34 17.02 4.18 -18.06
C LEU A 34 17.47 5.10 -16.92
N THR A 35 18.13 4.56 -15.90
CA THR A 35 18.46 5.35 -14.70
C THR A 35 19.66 4.81 -13.92
N ASP A 36 20.34 5.69 -13.19
CA ASP A 36 21.33 5.35 -12.15
C ASP A 36 20.82 5.61 -10.73
N GLY A 37 19.50 5.83 -10.58
CA GLY A 37 18.85 6.23 -9.33
C GLY A 37 18.94 7.73 -9.03
N ILE A 38 19.71 8.51 -9.80
CA ILE A 38 19.79 9.96 -9.69
C ILE A 38 19.11 10.61 -10.90
N VAL A 39 19.49 10.20 -12.10
CA VAL A 39 18.92 10.67 -13.36
C VAL A 39 17.99 9.59 -13.90
N PHE A 40 16.81 9.99 -14.36
CA PHE A 40 15.82 9.12 -14.97
C PHE A 40 15.55 9.61 -16.38
N GLU A 41 15.85 8.80 -17.39
CA GLU A 41 15.60 9.10 -18.80
C GLU A 41 14.49 8.18 -19.32
N VAL A 42 13.43 8.77 -19.88
CA VAL A 42 12.27 8.04 -20.39
C VAL A 42 12.36 7.90 -21.90
N TYR A 43 12.11 6.69 -22.39
CA TYR A 43 12.14 6.32 -23.78
C TYR A 43 10.82 5.68 -24.20
N ALA A 44 10.41 5.91 -25.44
CA ALA A 44 9.32 5.19 -26.08
C ALA A 44 9.80 4.58 -27.39
N LEU A 45 9.25 3.43 -27.76
CA LEU A 45 9.52 2.83 -29.06
C LEU A 45 8.65 3.53 -30.12
N LYS A 46 9.29 4.22 -31.06
CA LYS A 46 8.65 4.83 -32.24
C LYS A 46 9.32 4.30 -33.50
N ASP A 47 8.54 3.75 -34.42
CA ASP A 47 9.03 3.17 -35.68
C ASP A 47 10.19 2.18 -35.49
N GLY A 48 10.11 1.34 -34.45
CA GLY A 48 11.12 0.33 -34.12
C GLY A 48 12.42 0.87 -33.50
N LYS A 49 12.48 2.16 -33.15
CA LYS A 49 13.63 2.79 -32.48
C LYS A 49 13.23 3.39 -31.15
N LEU A 50 14.11 3.26 -30.15
CA LEU A 50 13.94 4.00 -28.91
C LEU A 50 14.19 5.49 -29.15
N VAL A 51 13.21 6.30 -28.75
CA VAL A 51 13.28 7.76 -28.77
C VAL A 51 13.13 8.25 -27.35
N LYS A 52 14.08 9.08 -26.89
CA LYS A 52 13.97 9.76 -25.60
C LYS A 52 12.81 10.75 -25.65
N ILE A 53 11.90 10.68 -24.68
CA ILE A 53 10.70 11.52 -24.63
C ILE A 53 10.69 12.47 -23.45
N ASP A 54 11.41 12.14 -22.36
CA ASP A 54 11.53 12.98 -21.19
C ASP A 54 12.76 12.59 -20.36
N ASP A 55 13.20 13.44 -19.44
CA ASP A 55 14.13 13.10 -18.38
C ASP A 55 14.02 14.00 -17.16
N VAL A 56 14.52 13.48 -16.03
CA VAL A 56 14.60 14.26 -14.81
C VAL A 56 15.76 13.83 -13.93
N SER A 57 16.22 14.75 -13.08
CA SER A 57 17.19 14.48 -12.02
C SER A 57 16.53 14.63 -10.66
N ILE A 58 16.60 13.60 -9.82
CA ILE A 58 16.03 13.63 -8.47
C ILE A 58 16.76 14.64 -7.57
N LYS A 59 17.99 15.03 -7.91
CA LYS A 59 18.75 16.06 -7.19
C LYS A 59 18.14 17.46 -7.34
N THR A 60 17.41 17.71 -8.42
CA THR A 60 16.85 19.03 -8.75
C THR A 60 15.34 19.11 -8.53
N LEU A 61 14.68 17.98 -8.25
CA LEU A 61 13.24 17.92 -8.08
C LEU A 61 12.81 18.23 -6.64
N THR A 62 11.70 18.94 -6.48
CA THR A 62 10.93 18.91 -5.23
C THR A 62 10.18 17.58 -5.12
N PRO A 63 9.82 17.12 -3.91
CA PRO A 63 9.02 15.90 -3.73
C PRO A 63 7.71 15.88 -4.52
N GLU A 64 7.02 17.03 -4.61
CA GLU A 64 5.76 17.16 -5.34
C GLU A 64 5.97 17.03 -6.86
N SER A 65 7.03 17.67 -7.36
CA SER A 65 7.40 17.60 -8.78
C SER A 65 7.87 16.21 -9.17
N ALA A 66 8.61 15.54 -8.28
CA ALA A 66 9.02 14.15 -8.44
C ALA A 66 7.79 13.24 -8.50
N PHE A 67 6.84 13.43 -7.59
CA PHE A 67 5.60 12.67 -7.57
C PHE A 67 4.83 12.81 -8.89
N ILE A 68 4.59 14.04 -9.37
CA ILE A 68 3.86 14.29 -10.63
C ILE A 68 4.59 13.65 -11.82
N TRP A 69 5.91 13.80 -11.87
CA TRP A 69 6.71 13.25 -12.97
C TRP A 69 6.68 11.72 -12.98
N PHE A 70 6.89 11.08 -11.83
CA PHE A 70 6.79 9.63 -11.74
C PHE A 70 5.36 9.15 -12.00
N ASP A 71 4.32 9.87 -11.57
CA ASP A 71 2.91 9.60 -11.87
C ASP A 71 2.65 9.47 -13.37
N ALA A 72 3.18 10.41 -14.16
CA ALA A 72 3.02 10.45 -15.61
C ALA A 72 3.63 9.24 -16.37
N PHE A 73 4.64 8.57 -15.82
CA PHE A 73 5.37 7.48 -16.52
C PHE A 73 5.30 6.11 -15.83
N LEU A 74 5.20 6.07 -14.51
CA LEU A 74 5.16 4.83 -13.73
C LEU A 74 3.74 4.40 -13.39
N PHE A 75 2.84 5.38 -13.23
CA PHE A 75 1.49 5.16 -12.72
C PHE A 75 0.41 5.44 -13.77
N SER A 76 0.79 5.91 -14.97
CA SER A 76 -0.12 6.37 -16.02
C SER A 76 -0.96 5.29 -16.69
N GLU A 77 -0.69 4.01 -16.47
CA GLU A 77 -1.68 2.94 -16.67
C GLU A 77 -1.05 1.61 -16.29
N LYS A 78 -1.49 1.02 -15.17
CA LYS A 78 -1.60 -0.44 -15.10
C LYS A 78 -2.76 -0.81 -14.17
N GLU A 79 -3.79 -1.41 -14.74
CA GLU A 79 -4.71 -2.30 -14.04
C GLU A 79 -3.97 -3.60 -13.68
N ILE A 80 -2.93 -3.50 -12.82
CA ILE A 80 -2.15 -4.67 -12.42
C ILE A 80 -3.11 -5.60 -11.69
N LYS A 81 -3.24 -6.84 -12.17
CA LYS A 81 -3.95 -7.87 -11.43
C LYS A 81 -3.24 -8.07 -10.09
N PRO A 82 -3.88 -7.84 -8.94
CA PRO A 82 -3.23 -8.01 -7.64
C PRO A 82 -3.01 -9.50 -7.39
N THR A 83 -1.74 -9.92 -7.40
CA THR A 83 -1.33 -11.25 -6.95
C THR A 83 -1.06 -11.22 -5.45
N SER A 84 -1.28 -12.33 -4.75
CA SER A 84 -1.00 -12.41 -3.32
C SER A 84 0.47 -12.07 -3.02
N GLN A 85 1.41 -12.60 -3.82
CA GLN A 85 2.85 -12.32 -3.69
C GLN A 85 3.18 -10.83 -3.81
N ASP A 86 2.59 -10.14 -4.79
CA ASP A 86 2.83 -8.70 -4.97
C ASP A 86 2.24 -7.87 -3.83
N ILE A 87 1.06 -8.27 -3.33
CA ILE A 87 0.41 -7.61 -2.20
C ILE A 87 1.21 -7.82 -0.91
N VAL A 88 1.63 -9.05 -0.60
CA VAL A 88 2.50 -9.34 0.54
C VAL A 88 3.81 -8.56 0.43
N LYS A 89 4.43 -8.53 -0.75
CA LYS A 89 5.66 -7.75 -0.96
C LYS A 89 5.47 -6.26 -0.70
N ARG A 90 4.33 -5.69 -1.08
CA ARG A 90 4.07 -4.24 -0.99
C ARG A 90 3.44 -3.80 0.34
N PHE A 91 2.69 -4.68 1.02
CA PHE A 91 1.89 -4.36 2.20
C PHE A 91 2.13 -5.28 3.40
N GLY A 92 2.91 -6.35 3.25
CA GLY A 92 3.26 -7.29 4.31
C GLY A 92 4.29 -6.77 5.31
N ASP A 93 4.66 -7.60 6.28
CA ASP A 93 5.44 -7.26 7.48
C ASP A 93 6.80 -6.62 7.16
N LYS A 94 7.43 -7.04 6.07
CA LYS A 94 8.74 -6.51 5.64
C LYS A 94 8.66 -5.29 4.72
N SER A 95 7.45 -4.85 4.39
CA SER A 95 7.25 -3.78 3.41
C SER A 95 7.48 -2.39 4.02
N ALA A 96 7.91 -1.44 3.18
CA ALA A 96 8.05 -0.04 3.61
C ALA A 96 6.70 0.59 3.98
N VAL A 97 5.61 0.16 3.32
CA VAL A 97 4.24 0.64 3.57
C VAL A 97 3.77 0.20 4.95
N PHE A 98 3.95 -1.07 5.30
CA PHE A 98 3.62 -1.58 6.63
C PHE A 98 4.46 -0.86 7.70
N ASN A 99 5.77 -0.82 7.53
CA ASN A 99 6.67 -0.21 8.52
C ASN A 99 6.37 1.28 8.78
N SER A 100 6.04 2.05 7.73
CA SER A 100 5.67 3.46 7.89
C SER A 100 4.29 3.63 8.54
N SER A 101 3.32 2.78 8.16
CA SER A 101 1.97 2.77 8.72
C SER A 101 1.99 2.40 10.20
N LEU A 102 2.74 1.37 10.56
CA LEU A 102 2.85 0.88 11.94
C LEU A 102 3.47 1.93 12.85
N ARG A 103 4.51 2.64 12.39
CA ARG A 103 5.08 3.78 13.15
C ARG A 103 4.05 4.88 13.41
N ARG A 104 3.22 5.23 12.42
CA ARG A 104 2.14 6.20 12.59
C ARG A 104 1.09 5.68 13.59
N LEU A 105 0.64 4.45 13.43
CA LEU A 105 -0.31 3.82 14.34
C LEU A 105 0.22 3.74 15.79
N SER A 106 1.52 3.46 15.98
CA SER A 106 2.16 3.50 17.30
C SER A 106 2.14 4.90 17.90
N ALA A 107 2.45 5.93 17.13
CA ALA A 107 2.38 7.32 17.60
C ALA A 107 0.94 7.71 17.98
N MET A 108 -0.04 7.35 17.16
CA MET A 108 -1.47 7.58 17.44
C MET A 108 -1.95 6.84 18.69
N SER A 109 -1.48 5.59 18.88
CA SER A 109 -1.77 4.79 20.08
C SER A 109 -1.23 5.46 21.34
N ILE A 110 0.03 5.93 21.33
CA ILE A 110 0.63 6.68 22.44
C ILE A 110 -0.19 7.93 22.76
N ALA A 111 -0.58 8.69 21.73
CA ALA A 111 -1.36 9.91 21.89
C ALA A 111 -2.77 9.67 22.48
N CYS A 112 -3.29 8.45 22.40
CA CYS A 112 -4.62 8.07 22.90
C CYS A 112 -4.60 7.13 24.10
N GLN A 113 -3.45 6.91 24.76
CA GLN A 113 -3.37 6.01 25.92
C GLN A 113 -4.34 6.41 27.05
N ASP A 114 -4.52 7.70 27.28
CA ASP A 114 -5.45 8.20 28.31
C ASP A 114 -6.90 8.33 27.82
N ASN A 115 -7.20 7.95 26.57
CA ASN A 115 -8.55 8.01 26.02
C ASN A 115 -9.36 6.75 26.41
N PRO A 116 -10.45 6.87 27.19
CA PRO A 116 -11.24 5.71 27.62
C PRO A 116 -11.84 4.92 26.45
N THR A 117 -12.17 5.59 25.34
CA THR A 117 -12.71 4.92 24.15
C THR A 117 -11.67 4.00 23.52
N TYR A 118 -10.42 4.45 23.45
CA TYR A 118 -9.31 3.63 22.94
C TYR A 118 -9.12 2.37 23.80
N GLN A 119 -9.10 2.54 25.12
CA GLN A 119 -8.96 1.41 26.06
C GLN A 119 -10.10 0.40 25.94
N VAL A 120 -11.35 0.87 25.85
CA VAL A 120 -12.50 -0.02 25.64
C VAL A 120 -12.38 -0.79 24.32
N LYS A 121 -11.94 -0.16 23.23
CA LYS A 121 -11.74 -0.86 21.95
C LYS A 121 -10.62 -1.91 22.05
N PHE A 122 -9.52 -1.61 22.75
CA PHE A 122 -8.43 -2.55 22.98
C PHE A 122 -8.89 -3.75 23.82
N ASP A 123 -9.58 -3.52 24.94
CA ASP A 123 -10.06 -4.57 25.84
C ASP A 123 -11.08 -5.49 25.17
N GLU A 124 -12.01 -4.94 24.38
CA GLU A 124 -12.99 -5.75 23.64
C GLU A 124 -12.33 -6.59 22.54
N TRP A 125 -11.31 -6.03 21.87
CA TRP A 125 -10.49 -6.79 20.92
C TRP A 125 -9.78 -7.96 21.61
N ASP A 126 -9.12 -7.73 22.75
CA ASP A 126 -8.41 -8.79 23.47
C ASP A 126 -9.37 -9.89 23.96
N LYS A 127 -10.52 -9.51 24.53
CA LYS A 127 -11.54 -10.47 24.97
C LYS A 127 -12.02 -11.37 23.85
N LEU A 128 -12.20 -10.83 22.64
CA LEU A 128 -12.60 -11.63 21.49
C LEU A 128 -11.48 -12.54 21.00
N LEU A 129 -10.25 -12.02 20.96
CA LEU A 129 -9.08 -12.79 20.55
C LEU A 129 -8.80 -13.94 21.52
N ALA A 130 -8.93 -13.69 22.82
CA ALA A 130 -8.76 -14.70 23.87
C ALA A 130 -9.75 -15.87 23.75
N LYS A 131 -10.95 -15.65 23.21
CA LYS A 131 -11.90 -16.74 22.92
C LYS A 131 -11.40 -17.66 21.80
N ALA A 132 -10.68 -17.13 20.82
CA ALA A 132 -10.12 -17.90 19.72
C ALA A 132 -8.84 -18.64 20.13
N TYR A 133 -7.96 -18.00 20.91
CA TYR A 133 -6.68 -18.56 21.35
C TYR A 133 -6.74 -19.33 22.69
N GLY A 134 -7.87 -19.27 23.39
CA GLY A 134 -8.07 -19.89 24.71
C GLY A 134 -7.43 -19.14 25.88
N HIS A 135 -6.66 -18.09 25.61
CA HIS A 135 -6.03 -17.21 26.61
C HIS A 135 -5.78 -15.82 26.00
N SER A 136 -5.59 -14.80 26.85
CA SER A 136 -5.23 -13.45 26.38
C SER A 136 -3.83 -13.47 25.76
N VAL A 137 -3.73 -12.87 24.58
CA VAL A 137 -2.48 -12.62 23.85
C VAL A 137 -2.32 -11.12 23.58
N ALA A 138 -3.01 -10.28 24.36
CA ALA A 138 -3.00 -8.83 24.20
C ALA A 138 -1.59 -8.26 24.22
N ARG A 139 -1.23 -7.63 23.11
CA ARG A 139 -0.04 -6.80 22.96
C ARG A 139 -0.44 -5.61 22.10
N THR A 140 0.03 -4.42 22.45
CA THR A 140 -0.20 -3.22 21.63
C THR A 140 0.23 -3.47 20.19
N GLN A 141 1.38 -4.10 19.98
CA GLN A 141 1.90 -4.41 18.65
C GLN A 141 0.94 -5.25 17.80
N LEU A 142 0.40 -6.34 18.36
CA LEU A 142 -0.56 -7.21 17.69
C LEU A 142 -1.88 -6.48 17.40
N PHE A 143 -2.35 -5.62 18.32
CA PHE A 143 -3.51 -4.77 18.08
C PHE A 143 -3.30 -3.80 16.92
N LEU A 144 -2.10 -3.19 16.81
CA LEU A 144 -1.77 -2.28 15.71
C LEU A 144 -1.62 -3.02 14.37
N ARG A 145 -1.08 -4.24 14.36
CA ARG A 145 -1.07 -5.12 13.17
C ARG A 145 -2.47 -5.43 12.68
N HIS A 146 -3.38 -5.82 13.58
CA HIS A 146 -4.79 -6.03 13.23
C HIS A 146 -5.49 -4.74 12.82
N THR A 147 -5.17 -3.60 13.44
CA THR A 147 -5.67 -2.28 13.02
C THR A 147 -5.26 -1.99 11.58
N TYR A 148 -3.97 -2.14 11.25
CA TYR A 148 -3.46 -1.96 9.90
C TYR A 148 -4.15 -2.88 8.90
N LEU A 149 -4.26 -4.17 9.21
CA LEU A 149 -4.90 -5.15 8.33
C LEU A 149 -6.38 -4.80 8.10
N SER A 150 -7.14 -4.51 9.15
CA SER A 150 -8.56 -4.14 9.03
C SER A 150 -8.74 -2.92 8.12
N ILE A 151 -7.94 -1.86 8.34
CA ILE A 151 -7.96 -0.66 7.51
C ILE A 151 -7.67 -0.99 6.04
N LEU A 152 -6.60 -1.74 5.79
CA LEU A 152 -6.17 -2.09 4.45
C LEU A 152 -7.23 -2.93 3.72
N VAL A 153 -7.82 -3.91 4.41
CA VAL A 153 -8.89 -4.77 3.86
C VAL A 153 -10.13 -3.96 3.54
N LYS A 154 -10.54 -3.01 4.38
CA LYS A 154 -11.70 -2.14 4.10
C LYS A 154 -11.46 -1.27 2.86
N ILE A 155 -10.28 -0.67 2.72
CA ILE A 155 -9.91 0.14 1.54
C ILE A 155 -9.89 -0.73 0.28
N LEU A 156 -9.33 -1.95 0.37
CA LEU A 156 -9.29 -2.92 -0.72
C LEU A 156 -10.70 -3.35 -1.12
N ALA A 157 -11.53 -3.76 -0.17
CA ALA A 157 -12.90 -4.18 -0.39
C ALA A 157 -13.74 -3.10 -1.06
N TYR A 158 -13.63 -1.85 -0.58
CA TYR A 158 -14.28 -0.71 -1.21
C TYR A 158 -13.85 -0.53 -2.67
N SER A 159 -12.54 -0.57 -2.91
CA SER A 159 -11.98 -0.41 -4.26
C SER A 159 -12.43 -1.53 -5.21
N ALA A 160 -12.52 -2.77 -4.71
CA ALA A 160 -12.96 -3.93 -5.47
C ALA A 160 -14.47 -3.88 -5.82
N LEU A 161 -15.30 -3.53 -4.84
CA LEU A 161 -16.76 -3.54 -4.97
C LEU A 161 -17.29 -2.38 -5.82
N PHE A 162 -16.80 -1.17 -5.55
CA PHE A 162 -17.29 0.04 -6.20
C PHE A 162 -16.47 0.46 -7.42
N LYS A 163 -15.39 -0.28 -7.73
CA LYS A 163 -14.50 -0.03 -8.89
C LYS A 163 -13.97 1.40 -8.92
N GLN A 164 -13.78 2.00 -7.75
CA GLN A 164 -13.34 3.39 -7.61
C GLN A 164 -12.27 3.50 -6.55
N LYS A 165 -11.36 4.45 -6.76
CA LYS A 165 -10.30 4.77 -5.81
C LYS A 165 -10.88 5.69 -4.74
N PRO A 166 -10.81 5.35 -3.45
CA PRO A 166 -11.40 6.17 -2.40
C PRO A 166 -10.65 7.49 -2.24
N LYS A 167 -11.38 8.60 -2.04
CA LYS A 167 -10.81 9.95 -1.90
C LYS A 167 -11.54 10.76 -0.84
N GLY A 168 -10.80 11.59 -0.11
CA GLY A 168 -11.37 12.58 0.81
C GLY A 168 -12.27 11.96 1.88
N LYS A 169 -13.53 12.43 1.97
CA LYS A 169 -14.50 12.02 3.00
C LYS A 169 -14.83 10.53 2.97
N ASP A 170 -14.73 9.89 1.80
CA ASP A 170 -14.97 8.46 1.62
C ASP A 170 -14.11 7.62 2.57
N LEU A 171 -12.89 8.06 2.90
CA LEU A 171 -11.96 7.26 3.69
C LEU A 171 -12.49 7.00 5.11
N SER A 172 -13.03 8.01 5.78
CA SER A 172 -13.64 7.82 7.11
C SER A 172 -14.91 6.97 7.03
N GLU A 173 -15.70 7.15 5.98
CA GLU A 173 -16.92 6.36 5.76
C GLU A 173 -16.60 4.89 5.45
N ILE A 174 -15.49 4.60 4.79
CA ILE A 174 -15.02 3.23 4.53
C ILE A 174 -14.62 2.55 5.83
N ILE A 175 -13.87 3.25 6.69
CA ILE A 175 -13.42 2.67 7.96
C ILE A 175 -14.60 2.43 8.90
N THR A 176 -15.56 3.35 8.96
CA THR A 176 -16.80 3.20 9.75
C THR A 176 -17.83 2.26 9.12
N GLY A 177 -17.60 1.79 7.89
CA GLY A 177 -18.54 0.95 7.16
C GLY A 177 -19.68 1.70 6.46
N LYS A 178 -19.87 3.00 6.72
CA LYS A 178 -20.92 3.85 6.14
C LYS A 178 -20.85 3.93 4.61
N ALA A 179 -19.67 3.75 4.03
CA ALA A 179 -19.48 3.74 2.57
C ALA A 179 -20.08 2.49 1.88
N PHE A 180 -20.37 1.41 2.62
CA PHE A 180 -20.89 0.14 2.07
C PHE A 180 -22.42 0.09 2.09
N VAL A 181 -23.06 1.07 1.45
CA VAL A 181 -24.53 1.20 1.38
C VAL A 181 -25.13 -0.05 0.72
N ASN A 182 -26.21 -0.60 1.30
CA ASN A 182 -26.89 -1.83 0.88
C ASN A 182 -26.08 -3.14 1.05
N LEU A 183 -24.91 -3.08 1.68
CA LEU A 183 -24.11 -4.24 2.10
C LEU A 183 -23.97 -4.23 3.61
N ALA A 184 -25.12 -4.20 4.31
CA ALA A 184 -25.16 -4.26 5.76
C ALA A 184 -24.35 -5.49 6.24
N ASN A 185 -23.53 -5.28 7.27
CA ASN A 185 -22.63 -6.27 7.89
C ASN A 185 -21.33 -6.58 7.11
N LEU A 186 -21.04 -5.92 5.99
CA LEU A 186 -19.76 -6.10 5.30
C LEU A 186 -18.60 -5.41 6.03
N ALA A 187 -18.86 -4.20 6.53
CA ALA A 187 -17.96 -3.45 7.38
C ALA A 187 -18.83 -2.68 8.39
N GLU A 188 -18.51 -2.80 9.67
CA GLU A 188 -19.18 -2.08 10.75
C GLU A 188 -18.16 -1.24 11.51
N GLU A 189 -18.65 -0.33 12.37
CA GLU A 189 -17.80 0.37 13.34
C GLU A 189 -17.22 -0.62 14.36
N ASP A 190 -16.03 -1.14 14.06
CA ASP A 190 -15.33 -2.16 14.85
C ASP A 190 -14.33 -1.55 15.84
N PHE A 191 -13.47 -2.41 16.41
CA PHE A 191 -12.39 -2.00 17.32
C PHE A 191 -11.36 -1.10 16.66
N PHE A 192 -11.11 -1.30 15.37
CA PHE A 192 -10.04 -0.69 14.59
C PHE A 192 -10.39 0.72 14.10
N CYS A 193 -11.66 1.13 14.21
CA CYS A 193 -12.11 2.51 14.00
C CYS A 193 -11.58 3.52 15.03
N TRP A 194 -10.86 3.09 16.07
CA TRP A 194 -10.29 3.96 17.11
C TRP A 194 -9.40 5.09 16.53
N ILE A 195 -8.80 4.87 15.35
CA ILE A 195 -8.00 5.87 14.65
C ILE A 195 -8.79 7.12 14.25
N LEU A 196 -10.11 7.03 14.14
CA LEU A 196 -10.98 8.15 13.76
C LEU A 196 -11.42 9.00 14.95
N SER A 197 -10.76 8.87 16.11
CA SER A 197 -11.04 9.78 17.23
C SER A 197 -10.70 11.22 16.84
N GLN A 198 -11.43 12.19 17.42
CA GLN A 198 -11.32 13.61 17.04
C GLN A 198 -9.88 14.15 17.16
N VAL A 199 -9.09 13.65 18.12
CA VAL A 199 -7.70 14.08 18.34
C VAL A 199 -6.75 13.55 17.26
N LEU A 200 -7.15 12.47 16.57
CA LEU A 200 -6.34 11.74 15.60
C LEU A 200 -6.74 11.96 14.15
N GLU A 201 -7.83 12.69 13.89
CA GLU A 201 -8.49 12.75 12.58
C GLU A 201 -7.51 13.09 11.45
N LYS A 202 -6.62 14.06 11.65
CA LYS A 202 -5.62 14.44 10.65
C LYS A 202 -4.64 13.28 10.33
N ASP A 203 -4.03 12.69 11.36
CA ASP A 203 -3.07 11.60 11.19
C ASP A 203 -3.72 10.36 10.57
N ALA A 204 -4.98 10.09 10.94
CA ALA A 204 -5.77 9.02 10.38
C ALA A 204 -6.03 9.24 8.88
N ILE A 205 -6.48 10.44 8.49
CA ILE A 205 -6.71 10.75 7.07
C ILE A 205 -5.43 10.64 6.25
N GLU A 206 -4.29 11.14 6.75
CA GLU A 206 -3.00 11.00 6.06
C GLU A 206 -2.59 9.53 5.86
N LEU A 207 -2.76 8.69 6.90
CA LEU A 207 -2.51 7.25 6.81
C LEU A 207 -3.40 6.59 5.76
N LEU A 208 -4.71 6.86 5.81
CA LEU A 208 -5.70 6.28 4.90
C LEU A 208 -5.45 6.70 3.45
N GLN A 209 -5.10 7.96 3.21
CA GLN A 209 -4.74 8.46 1.88
C GLN A 209 -3.49 7.77 1.34
N GLY A 210 -2.45 7.61 2.15
CA GLY A 210 -1.23 6.91 1.75
C GLY A 210 -1.49 5.45 1.36
N LEU A 211 -2.30 4.73 2.15
CA LEU A 211 -2.67 3.34 1.84
C LEU A 211 -3.50 3.25 0.55
N ALA A 212 -4.51 4.11 0.38
CA ALA A 212 -5.31 4.17 -0.83
C ALA A 212 -4.46 4.46 -2.07
N GLN A 213 -3.47 5.35 -1.96
CA GLN A 213 -2.54 5.68 -3.03
C GLN A 213 -1.65 4.50 -3.40
N HIS A 214 -1.14 3.74 -2.42
CA HIS A 214 -0.35 2.53 -2.71
C HIS A 214 -1.16 1.43 -3.38
N LEU A 215 -2.46 1.33 -3.08
CA LEU A 215 -3.40 0.39 -3.70
C LEU A 215 -3.89 0.84 -5.08
N ALA A 216 -3.80 2.13 -5.41
CA ALA A 216 -4.30 2.73 -6.64
C ALA A 216 -3.69 2.15 -7.94
N VAL A 217 -2.61 1.38 -7.83
CA VAL A 217 -1.92 0.73 -8.97
C VAL A 217 -2.53 -0.62 -9.37
N TYR A 218 -3.47 -1.15 -8.60
CA TYR A 218 -4.06 -2.45 -8.87
C TYR A 218 -5.48 -2.32 -9.40
N ASP A 219 -5.84 -3.25 -10.28
CA ASP A 219 -7.24 -3.51 -10.61
C ASP A 219 -7.84 -4.45 -9.55
N MET A 220 -8.49 -3.84 -8.57
CA MET A 220 -9.10 -4.56 -7.45
C MET A 220 -10.30 -5.41 -7.86
N THR A 221 -10.82 -5.27 -9.08
CA THR A 221 -11.87 -6.17 -9.59
C THR A 221 -11.34 -7.56 -9.92
N LYS A 222 -10.01 -7.73 -10.01
CA LYS A 222 -9.32 -8.99 -10.32
C LYS A 222 -8.65 -9.63 -9.11
N VAL A 223 -9.05 -9.25 -7.89
CA VAL A 223 -8.56 -9.83 -6.62
C VAL A 223 -8.83 -11.34 -6.58
N GLY A 224 -7.78 -12.10 -6.25
CA GLY A 224 -7.88 -13.54 -5.99
C GLY A 224 -8.31 -13.85 -4.56
N GLY A 225 -8.98 -14.98 -4.34
CA GLY A 225 -9.51 -15.38 -3.03
C GLY A 225 -8.45 -15.56 -1.94
N ASP A 226 -7.24 -15.99 -2.30
CA ASP A 226 -6.16 -16.28 -1.34
C ASP A 226 -5.37 -15.03 -0.90
N LEU A 227 -5.59 -13.88 -1.55
CA LEU A 227 -4.82 -12.65 -1.31
C LEU A 227 -4.88 -12.20 0.15
N LEU A 228 -6.08 -12.19 0.73
CA LEU A 228 -6.28 -11.77 2.12
C LEU A 228 -5.70 -12.78 3.12
N LYS A 229 -5.75 -14.07 2.76
CA LYS A 229 -5.22 -15.15 3.59
C LYS A 229 -3.71 -15.05 3.70
N GLU A 230 -3.00 -14.97 2.57
CA GLU A 230 -1.54 -14.85 2.55
C GLU A 230 -1.06 -13.58 3.26
N LEU A 231 -1.79 -12.46 3.09
CA LEU A 231 -1.48 -11.22 3.78
C LEU A 231 -1.70 -11.32 5.30
N TYR A 232 -2.76 -11.99 5.74
CA TYR A 232 -3.00 -12.25 7.16
C TYR A 232 -1.89 -13.13 7.76
N GLU A 233 -1.55 -14.24 7.11
CA GLU A 233 -0.49 -15.16 7.57
C GLU A 233 0.87 -14.43 7.66
N ASP A 234 1.20 -13.57 6.68
CA ASP A 234 2.45 -12.79 6.70
C ASP A 234 2.47 -11.73 7.81
N LEU A 235 1.35 -11.07 8.10
CA LEU A 235 1.31 -9.96 9.07
C LEU A 235 1.08 -10.41 10.51
N VAL A 236 0.31 -11.47 10.73
CA VAL A 236 -0.20 -11.87 12.05
C VAL A 236 0.45 -13.17 12.51
N ASP A 237 0.47 -14.20 11.66
CA ASP A 237 1.03 -15.50 12.06
C ASP A 237 2.55 -15.47 12.19
N SER A 238 3.25 -14.61 11.42
CA SER A 238 4.70 -14.45 11.55
C SER A 238 5.14 -13.98 12.93
N GLU A 239 4.42 -13.03 13.53
CA GLU A 239 4.65 -12.56 14.91
C GLU A 239 4.20 -13.63 15.91
N THR A 240 3.01 -14.20 15.71
CA THR A 240 2.44 -15.18 16.64
C THR A 240 3.29 -16.47 16.71
N LYS A 241 3.90 -16.92 15.61
CA LYS A 241 4.81 -18.08 15.56
C LYS A 241 6.17 -17.79 16.20
N HIS A 242 6.76 -16.63 15.89
CA HIS A 242 8.01 -16.19 16.54
C HIS A 242 7.83 -16.10 18.07
N ASP A 243 6.62 -15.74 18.51
CA ASP A 243 6.26 -15.61 19.93
C ASP A 243 5.91 -16.95 20.61
N LEU A 244 5.61 -18.01 19.85
CA LEU A 244 5.37 -19.37 20.36
C LEU A 244 6.62 -20.26 20.39
N GLY A 245 7.76 -19.74 19.91
CA GLY A 245 9.07 -20.40 20.02
C GLY A 245 9.47 -21.32 18.86
N GLU A 246 8.95 -21.08 17.65
CA GLU A 246 9.49 -21.66 16.39
C GLU A 246 10.25 -20.63 15.55
#